data_AF-A0AA47NSW7-F1
#
_entry.id   AF-A0AA47NSW7-F1
#
_cell.length_a   1.000
_cell.length_b   1.000
_cell.length_c   1.000
_cell.angle_alpha   90.00
_cell.angle_beta   90.00
_cell.angle_gamma   90.00
#
_symmetry.space_group_name_H-M   'P 1'
#
loop_
_entity.id
_entity.type
_entity.pdbx_description
1 polymer ?
#
loop_
_entity_poly.entity_id
_entity_poly.type
_entity_poly.pdbx_seq_one_letter_code
_entity_poly.pdbx_strand_id
1 'polypeptide(L)'
;MSQSCAGIKWEVVVLTVLLPGPHWLTLTDKGGVSLPQVFQGRLDSLAVATIKALTTVMHKSPAAKEVFKERIGYNHLYEVLVSLGQPSLHLLKELMNMAVEGEHSSVGLLGISNVDPLLLLVQWLSELDSPELQLFTADWLRRLCCLNRQTRAVCVNAAMAVRLLATLECHRRLHRACAESLLALLGSLGSQSLGAAELQAFLRLLRPPGAGGAHPYAGPGLRALLAMVRRPGLECAMQYFDLSHGMAGIVVPTVTRWPGAAFSFLAWLSLDQDRLGPPGKGDKRKQLYSFFTPGGTGFEAFISSAGLLVVAVCTKKEYVTVMLPDYCFCDSLWVRIPDFGLRTR
;
A
#
# COMPACT_ATOMS: atom_id res chain seq x y z
N MET A 1 15.68 31.38 -6.02
CA MET A 1 16.35 30.31 -6.79
C MET A 1 16.04 29.00 -6.07
N SER A 2 14.88 28.41 -6.36
CA SER A 2 14.74 27.17 -7.15
C SER A 2 15.71 26.08 -6.73
N GLN A 3 15.22 25.09 -5.97
CA GLN A 3 15.59 23.69 -6.19
C GLN A 3 14.43 22.78 -5.77
N SER A 4 13.94 22.09 -6.81
CA SER A 4 12.93 21.06 -6.84
C SER A 4 13.46 19.75 -6.24
N CYS A 5 12.63 19.05 -5.47
CA CYS A 5 12.76 17.60 -5.30
C CYS A 5 11.43 16.96 -5.70
N ALA A 6 11.18 16.93 -7.00
CA ALA A 6 10.28 15.98 -7.62
C ALA A 6 11.00 14.62 -7.71
N GLY A 7 10.50 13.63 -6.97
CA GLY A 7 10.84 12.21 -7.18
C GLY A 7 9.86 11.58 -8.16
N ILE A 8 9.92 12.00 -9.43
CA ILE A 8 9.30 11.30 -10.56
C ILE A 8 10.38 10.37 -11.13
N LYS A 9 10.09 9.07 -11.25
CA LYS A 9 10.91 8.13 -12.02
C LYS A 9 10.77 8.47 -13.51
N TRP A 10 11.90 8.66 -14.20
CA TRP A 10 11.97 8.65 -15.66
C TRP A 10 12.66 7.36 -16.14
N GLU A 11 12.12 6.82 -17.22
CA GLU A 11 12.59 5.65 -17.97
C GLU A 11 13.91 5.92 -18.70
N VAL A 12 14.71 4.86 -18.88
CA VAL A 12 15.71 4.80 -19.95
C VAL A 12 15.10 4.03 -21.11
N VAL A 13 14.91 4.74 -22.22
CA VAL A 13 14.49 4.21 -23.52
C VAL A 13 15.70 3.58 -24.19
N VAL A 14 15.63 2.27 -24.49
CA VAL A 14 16.46 1.67 -25.55
C VAL A 14 15.56 1.48 -26.77
N LEU A 15 15.81 2.30 -27.79
CA LEU A 15 15.23 2.18 -29.12
C LEU A 15 15.73 0.89 -29.78
N THR A 16 14.82 -0.01 -30.12
CA THR A 16 15.00 -0.88 -31.27
C THR A 16 13.67 -0.94 -32.01
N VAL A 17 13.61 -0.21 -33.12
CA VAL A 17 12.54 -0.27 -34.12
C VAL A 17 13.12 -0.98 -35.34
N LEU A 18 12.53 -2.11 -35.76
CA LEU A 18 11.98 -2.31 -37.13
C LEU A 18 11.42 -3.74 -37.35
N LEU A 19 10.08 -3.80 -37.51
CA LEU A 19 9.24 -4.61 -38.44
C LEU A 19 9.24 -6.17 -38.33
N PRO A 20 8.37 -6.92 -39.07
CA PRO A 20 7.07 -7.39 -38.59
C PRO A 20 6.83 -8.93 -38.72
N GLY A 21 5.95 -9.50 -37.88
CA GLY A 21 5.40 -10.87 -38.00
C GLY A 21 6.33 -12.00 -37.53
N PRO A 22 5.82 -13.24 -37.27
CA PRO A 22 4.61 -13.83 -37.86
C PRO A 22 3.52 -14.25 -36.85
N HIS A 23 2.28 -14.14 -37.33
CA HIS A 23 1.12 -15.01 -37.09
C HIS A 23 1.00 -15.76 -35.75
N TRP A 24 0.05 -15.32 -34.92
CA TRP A 24 -0.85 -16.23 -34.21
C TRP A 24 -2.27 -15.80 -34.56
N LEU A 25 -3.04 -16.75 -35.08
CA LEU A 25 -4.39 -16.57 -35.58
C LEU A 25 -5.29 -15.92 -34.52
N THR A 26 -5.85 -14.76 -34.84
CA THR A 26 -7.05 -14.24 -34.20
C THR A 26 -8.22 -15.15 -34.57
N LEU A 27 -8.62 -16.02 -33.64
CA LEU A 27 -9.98 -16.53 -33.59
C LEU A 27 -10.85 -15.43 -32.98
N THR A 28 -11.34 -14.53 -33.84
CA THR A 28 -12.53 -13.75 -33.52
C THR A 28 -13.72 -14.70 -33.58
N ASP A 29 -14.07 -15.32 -32.45
CA ASP A 29 -15.43 -15.83 -32.29
C ASP A 29 -16.33 -14.67 -31.87
N LYS A 30 -16.86 -13.97 -32.88
CA LYS A 30 -18.11 -13.22 -32.71
C LYS A 30 -19.25 -14.24 -32.71
N GLY A 31 -19.38 -14.93 -31.59
CA GLY A 31 -20.40 -15.94 -31.36
C GLY A 31 -20.63 -16.04 -29.86
N GLY A 32 -21.57 -15.24 -29.36
CA GLY A 32 -22.08 -15.40 -28.00
C GLY A 32 -22.84 -16.72 -27.89
N VAL A 33 -22.11 -17.83 -27.76
CA VAL A 33 -22.66 -19.12 -27.35
C VAL A 33 -22.50 -19.18 -25.84
N SER A 34 -23.61 -19.09 -25.12
CA SER A 34 -23.64 -19.39 -23.69
C SER A 34 -23.05 -20.78 -23.46
N LEU A 35 -21.88 -20.86 -22.83
CA LEU A 35 -21.31 -22.13 -22.38
C LEU A 35 -22.33 -22.85 -21.48
N PRO A 36 -22.53 -24.17 -21.62
CA PRO A 36 -23.46 -24.89 -20.76
C PRO A 36 -23.07 -24.70 -19.29
N GLN A 37 -24.04 -24.44 -18.41
CA GLN A 37 -23.81 -24.15 -16.97
C GLN A 37 -22.86 -25.15 -16.28
N VAL A 38 -22.86 -26.41 -16.71
CA VAL A 38 -21.96 -27.47 -16.21
C VAL A 38 -20.48 -27.19 -16.52
N PHE A 39 -20.17 -26.69 -17.73
CA PHE A 39 -18.80 -26.32 -18.10
C PHE A 39 -18.33 -25.09 -17.34
N GLN A 40 -19.20 -24.08 -17.15
CA GLN A 40 -18.90 -22.90 -16.36
C GLN A 40 -18.58 -23.26 -14.90
N GLY A 41 -19.35 -24.16 -14.29
CA GLY A 41 -19.08 -24.64 -12.92
C GLY A 41 -17.76 -25.41 -12.77
N ARG A 42 -17.34 -26.14 -13.81
CA ARG A 42 -16.04 -26.84 -13.82
C ARG A 42 -14.86 -25.88 -13.94
N LEU A 43 -14.98 -24.84 -14.76
CA LEU A 43 -13.96 -23.80 -14.90
C LEU A 43 -13.80 -22.99 -13.61
N ASP A 44 -14.90 -22.63 -12.95
CA ASP A 44 -14.86 -21.93 -11.65
C ASP A 44 -14.19 -22.79 -10.56
N SER A 45 -14.55 -24.08 -10.49
CA SER A 45 -13.93 -25.02 -9.54
C SER A 45 -12.42 -25.16 -9.77
N LEU A 46 -11.98 -25.18 -11.04
CA LEU A 46 -10.57 -25.21 -11.39
C LEU A 46 -9.86 -23.90 -11.01
N ALA A 47 -10.48 -22.75 -11.27
CA ALA A 47 -9.94 -21.45 -10.85
C ALA A 47 -9.78 -21.39 -9.33
N VAL A 48 -10.79 -21.78 -8.57
CA VAL A 48 -10.74 -21.89 -7.10
C VAL A 48 -9.58 -22.77 -6.66
N ALA A 49 -9.45 -23.97 -7.21
CA ALA A 49 -8.36 -24.90 -6.87
C ALA A 49 -6.98 -24.31 -7.20
N THR A 50 -6.87 -23.60 -8.32
CA THR A 50 -5.63 -22.94 -8.76
C THR A 50 -5.25 -21.80 -7.83
N ILE A 51 -6.20 -20.92 -7.46
CA ILE A 51 -5.97 -19.84 -6.50
C ILE A 51 -5.57 -20.40 -5.13
N LYS A 52 -6.19 -21.50 -4.68
CA LYS A 52 -5.78 -22.19 -3.44
C LYS A 52 -4.36 -22.73 -3.53
N ALA A 53 -4.01 -23.41 -4.62
CA ALA A 53 -2.66 -23.94 -4.82
C ALA A 53 -1.60 -22.83 -4.85
N LEU A 54 -1.87 -21.75 -5.58
CA LEU A 54 -1.02 -20.56 -5.63
C LEU A 54 -0.85 -19.92 -4.25
N THR A 55 -1.95 -19.80 -3.49
CA THR A 55 -1.91 -19.29 -2.11
C THR A 55 -1.02 -20.14 -1.23
N THR A 56 -1.12 -21.47 -1.32
CA THR A 56 -0.27 -22.40 -0.55
C THR A 56 1.20 -22.26 -0.91
N VAL A 57 1.53 -22.13 -2.21
CA VAL A 57 2.91 -21.94 -2.68
C VAL A 57 3.51 -20.62 -2.18
N MET A 58 2.70 -19.56 -2.13
CA MET A 58 3.14 -18.23 -1.72
C MET A 58 3.10 -17.99 -0.20
N HIS A 59 2.45 -18.86 0.56
CA HIS A 59 2.19 -18.67 1.99
C HIS A 59 3.47 -18.39 2.77
N LYS A 60 3.52 -17.24 3.46
CA LYS A 60 4.68 -16.77 4.24
C LYS A 60 6.00 -16.74 3.48
N SER A 61 5.95 -16.65 2.15
CA SER A 61 7.12 -16.63 1.28
C SER A 61 7.15 -15.36 0.42
N PRO A 62 7.80 -14.28 0.88
CA PRO A 62 7.97 -13.07 0.09
C PRO A 62 8.67 -13.34 -1.25
N ALA A 63 9.69 -14.22 -1.26
CA ALA A 63 10.41 -14.58 -2.47
C ALA A 63 9.51 -15.26 -3.51
N ALA A 64 8.60 -16.15 -3.09
CA ALA A 64 7.67 -16.80 -4.03
C ALA A 64 6.68 -15.80 -4.64
N LYS A 65 6.22 -14.80 -3.87
CA LYS A 65 5.35 -13.73 -4.37
C LYS A 65 6.07 -12.85 -5.40
N GLU A 66 7.31 -12.46 -5.13
CA GLU A 66 8.10 -11.67 -6.08
C GLU A 66 8.37 -12.44 -7.36
N VAL A 67 8.74 -13.73 -7.27
CA VAL A 67 8.92 -14.58 -8.45
C VAL A 67 7.62 -14.72 -9.24
N PHE A 68 6.48 -14.94 -8.56
CA PHE A 68 5.18 -14.99 -9.24
C PHE A 68 4.88 -13.68 -9.95
N LYS A 69 5.13 -12.54 -9.29
CA LYS A 69 4.89 -11.19 -9.84
C LYS A 69 5.77 -10.89 -11.05
N GLU A 70 7.04 -11.28 -11.03
CA GLU A 70 7.99 -11.07 -12.12
C GLU A 70 7.76 -12.01 -13.32
N ARG A 71 7.40 -13.28 -13.06
CA ARG A 71 7.33 -14.32 -14.10
C ARG A 71 5.96 -14.46 -14.73
N ILE A 72 4.90 -14.33 -13.93
CA ILE A 72 3.51 -14.52 -14.36
C ILE A 72 2.79 -13.17 -14.29
N GLY A 73 2.84 -12.52 -13.13
CA GLY A 73 2.21 -11.23 -12.89
C GLY A 73 0.72 -11.31 -12.60
N TYR A 74 0.25 -10.45 -11.70
CA TYR A 74 -1.17 -10.38 -11.34
C TYR A 74 -2.06 -9.81 -12.43
N ASN A 75 -1.50 -9.04 -13.37
CA ASN A 75 -2.22 -8.56 -14.54
C ASN A 75 -2.62 -9.73 -15.46
N HIS A 76 -1.69 -10.64 -15.73
CA HIS A 76 -2.00 -11.83 -16.53
C HIS A 76 -2.99 -12.75 -15.81
N LEU A 77 -2.81 -12.96 -14.50
CA LEU A 77 -3.78 -13.71 -13.70
C LEU A 77 -5.19 -13.09 -13.80
N TYR A 78 -5.29 -11.76 -13.72
CA TYR A 78 -6.56 -11.05 -13.88
C TYR A 78 -7.19 -11.29 -15.26
N GLU A 79 -6.43 -11.16 -16.35
CA GLU A 79 -6.91 -11.39 -17.72
C GLU A 79 -7.47 -12.81 -17.88
N VAL A 80 -6.74 -13.82 -17.39
CA VAL A 80 -7.18 -15.22 -17.42
C VAL A 80 -8.48 -15.36 -16.62
N LEU A 81 -8.51 -14.87 -15.38
CA LEU A 81 -9.68 -14.96 -14.52
C LEU A 81 -10.93 -14.29 -15.12
N VAL A 82 -10.79 -13.13 -15.75
CA VAL A 82 -11.89 -12.45 -16.46
C VAL A 82 -12.34 -13.24 -17.68
N SER A 83 -11.41 -13.87 -18.41
CA SER A 83 -11.74 -14.70 -19.58
C SER A 83 -12.56 -15.93 -19.23
N LEU A 84 -12.53 -16.38 -17.97
CA LEU A 84 -13.36 -17.47 -17.47
C LEU A 84 -14.82 -17.04 -17.23
N GLY A 85 -15.14 -15.76 -17.35
CA GLY A 85 -16.49 -15.22 -17.16
C GLY A 85 -16.77 -14.75 -15.73
N GLN A 86 -18.04 -14.76 -15.34
CA GLN A 86 -18.46 -14.24 -14.04
C GLN A 86 -17.96 -15.14 -12.90
N PRO A 87 -17.22 -14.58 -11.91
CA PRO A 87 -16.66 -15.38 -10.83
C PRO A 87 -17.73 -15.81 -9.83
N SER A 88 -17.56 -16.98 -9.24
CA SER A 88 -18.37 -17.36 -8.08
C SER A 88 -17.97 -16.57 -6.84
N LEU A 89 -18.89 -16.51 -5.86
CA LEU A 89 -18.57 -16.00 -4.53
C LEU A 89 -17.41 -16.77 -3.88
N HIS A 90 -17.26 -18.07 -4.19
CA HIS A 90 -16.19 -18.88 -3.63
C HIS A 90 -14.83 -18.45 -4.19
N LEU A 91 -14.73 -18.19 -5.49
CA LEU A 91 -13.50 -17.69 -6.11
C LEU A 91 -13.07 -16.34 -5.54
N LEU A 92 -14.03 -15.42 -5.34
CA LEU A 92 -13.75 -14.13 -4.69
C LEU A 92 -13.21 -14.32 -3.27
N LYS A 93 -13.82 -15.22 -2.48
CA LYS A 93 -13.35 -15.55 -1.13
C LYS A 93 -11.96 -16.16 -1.12
N GLU A 94 -11.59 -16.96 -2.11
CA GLU A 94 -10.23 -17.51 -2.20
C GLU A 94 -9.19 -16.44 -2.55
N LEU A 95 -9.53 -15.47 -3.39
CA LEU A 95 -8.67 -14.30 -3.62
C LEU A 95 -8.51 -13.44 -2.35
N MET A 96 -9.59 -13.32 -1.57
CA MET A 96 -9.54 -12.67 -0.26
C MET A 96 -8.64 -13.43 0.72
N ASN A 97 -8.74 -14.76 0.76
CA ASN A 97 -7.85 -15.62 1.55
C ASN A 97 -6.39 -15.47 1.12
N MET A 98 -6.12 -15.38 -0.19
CA MET A 98 -4.77 -15.12 -0.73
C MET A 98 -4.20 -13.78 -0.24
N ALA A 99 -5.06 -12.74 -0.14
CA ALA A 99 -4.63 -11.42 0.30
C ALA A 99 -4.23 -11.37 1.78
N VAL A 100 -4.92 -12.10 2.63
CA VAL A 100 -4.66 -12.13 4.09
C VAL A 100 -3.77 -13.30 4.51
N GLU A 101 -3.53 -14.27 3.62
CA GLU A 101 -2.89 -15.56 3.90
C GLU A 101 -3.55 -16.35 5.05
N GLY A 102 -4.87 -16.39 5.01
CA GLY A 102 -5.69 -17.01 6.05
C GLY A 102 -7.16 -16.92 5.70
N GLU A 103 -8.03 -17.05 6.70
CA GLU A 103 -9.47 -16.99 6.47
C GLU A 103 -9.96 -15.55 6.30
N HIS A 104 -10.57 -15.24 5.16
CA HIS A 104 -11.14 -13.93 4.85
C HIS A 104 -12.22 -13.46 5.83
N SER A 105 -12.83 -14.34 6.63
CA SER A 105 -13.81 -13.98 7.67
C SER A 105 -13.15 -13.34 8.89
N SER A 106 -11.85 -13.58 9.09
CA SER A 106 -11.06 -13.07 10.22
C SER A 106 -10.53 -11.64 9.99
N VAL A 107 -11.24 -10.83 9.19
CA VAL A 107 -10.94 -9.40 9.02
C VAL A 107 -11.04 -8.72 10.38
N GLY A 108 -9.95 -8.10 10.83
CA GLY A 108 -9.85 -7.52 12.17
C GLY A 108 -8.74 -8.13 13.01
N LEU A 109 -8.43 -9.40 12.75
CA LEU A 109 -7.29 -10.10 13.34
C LEU A 109 -6.13 -10.18 12.35
N LEU A 110 -6.44 -10.50 11.09
CA LEU A 110 -5.46 -10.61 10.02
C LEU A 110 -5.27 -9.26 9.29
N GLY A 111 -4.01 -8.94 8.99
CA GLY A 111 -3.62 -7.81 8.15
C GLY A 111 -3.53 -8.17 6.66
N ILE A 112 -2.90 -7.29 5.87
CA ILE A 112 -2.63 -7.54 4.45
C ILE A 112 -1.27 -8.23 4.33
N SER A 113 -1.28 -9.49 3.91
CA SER A 113 -0.07 -10.30 3.67
C SER A 113 0.34 -10.26 2.19
N ASN A 114 -0.62 -10.04 1.31
CA ASN A 114 -0.43 -9.87 -0.13
C ASN A 114 -1.41 -8.83 -0.66
N VAL A 115 -0.91 -7.71 -1.15
CA VAL A 115 -1.74 -6.59 -1.62
C VAL A 115 -2.25 -6.79 -3.05
N ASP A 116 -1.53 -7.56 -3.87
CA ASP A 116 -1.83 -7.69 -5.29
C ASP A 116 -3.21 -8.35 -5.57
N PRO A 117 -3.72 -9.33 -4.81
CA PRO A 117 -5.09 -9.81 -4.96
C PRO A 117 -6.15 -8.74 -4.65
N LEU A 118 -5.88 -7.79 -3.74
CA LEU A 118 -6.77 -6.64 -3.50
C LEU A 118 -6.80 -5.72 -4.72
N LEU A 119 -5.61 -5.49 -5.29
CA LEU A 119 -5.41 -4.91 -6.62
C LEU A 119 -5.78 -5.85 -7.76
N LEU A 120 -6.46 -6.97 -7.53
CA LEU A 120 -7.19 -7.74 -8.55
C LEU A 120 -8.71 -7.59 -8.36
N LEU A 121 -9.18 -7.55 -7.10
CA LEU A 121 -10.61 -7.41 -6.76
C LEU A 121 -11.24 -6.04 -7.12
N VAL A 122 -10.64 -4.91 -6.70
CA VAL A 122 -11.08 -3.53 -7.08
C VAL A 122 -11.37 -3.29 -8.59
N GLN A 123 -10.61 -3.79 -9.57
CA GLN A 123 -10.86 -3.62 -11.04
C GLN A 123 -11.87 -4.62 -11.50
N TRP A 124 -11.92 -5.81 -10.89
CA TRP A 124 -12.95 -6.77 -11.21
C TRP A 124 -14.34 -6.23 -10.87
N LEU A 125 -14.48 -5.35 -9.86
CA LEU A 125 -15.77 -4.78 -9.45
C LEU A 125 -16.59 -4.21 -10.62
N SER A 126 -15.97 -3.48 -11.56
CA SER A 126 -16.70 -2.91 -12.71
C SER A 126 -17.06 -3.96 -13.77
N GLU A 127 -16.45 -5.13 -13.72
CA GLU A 127 -16.71 -6.27 -14.62
C GLU A 127 -17.66 -7.32 -14.00
N LEU A 128 -18.05 -7.17 -12.73
CA LEU A 128 -19.03 -8.08 -12.10
C LEU A 128 -20.45 -7.71 -12.51
N ASP A 129 -21.18 -8.65 -13.11
CA ASP A 129 -22.59 -8.41 -13.48
C ASP A 129 -23.54 -8.44 -12.27
N SER A 130 -23.16 -9.10 -11.19
CA SER A 130 -23.99 -9.24 -9.98
C SER A 130 -23.73 -8.10 -9.00
N PRO A 131 -24.76 -7.30 -8.64
CA PRO A 131 -24.63 -6.25 -7.65
C PRO A 131 -24.31 -6.81 -6.25
N GLU A 132 -24.76 -8.01 -5.94
CA GLU A 132 -24.50 -8.69 -4.66
C GLU A 132 -23.01 -9.01 -4.51
N LEU A 133 -22.37 -9.52 -5.57
CA LEU A 133 -20.93 -9.78 -5.59
C LEU A 133 -20.12 -8.48 -5.50
N GLN A 134 -20.56 -7.42 -6.20
CA GLN A 134 -19.94 -6.10 -6.09
C GLN A 134 -19.99 -5.55 -4.66
N LEU A 135 -21.15 -5.64 -4.00
CA LEU A 135 -21.33 -5.14 -2.65
C LEU A 135 -20.53 -5.95 -1.63
N PHE A 136 -20.58 -7.28 -1.72
CA PHE A 136 -19.80 -8.17 -0.87
C PHE A 136 -18.30 -7.85 -0.95
N THR A 137 -17.79 -7.75 -2.19
CA THR A 137 -16.37 -7.51 -2.44
C THR A 137 -15.94 -6.11 -2.00
N ALA A 138 -16.72 -5.08 -2.33
CA ALA A 138 -16.40 -3.70 -1.96
C ALA A 138 -16.45 -3.46 -0.45
N ASP A 139 -17.39 -4.07 0.27
CA ASP A 139 -17.46 -3.92 1.72
C ASP A 139 -16.34 -4.68 2.44
N TRP A 140 -15.97 -5.87 1.96
CA TRP A 140 -14.80 -6.60 2.47
C TRP A 140 -13.50 -5.83 2.23
N LEU A 141 -13.28 -5.33 1.00
CA LEU A 141 -12.11 -4.52 0.65
C LEU A 141 -12.00 -3.29 1.56
N ARG A 142 -13.09 -2.55 1.75
CA ARG A 142 -13.12 -1.37 2.62
C ARG A 142 -12.77 -1.73 4.06
N ARG A 143 -13.32 -2.82 4.61
CA ARG A 143 -13.04 -3.25 6.00
C ARG A 143 -11.56 -3.59 6.20
N LEU A 144 -10.96 -4.38 5.29
CA LEU A 144 -9.55 -4.76 5.41
C LEU A 144 -8.60 -3.58 5.16
N CYS A 145 -8.81 -2.85 4.07
CA CYS A 145 -7.92 -1.75 3.67
C CYS A 145 -7.98 -0.59 4.67
N CYS A 146 -9.11 -0.37 5.34
CA CYS A 146 -9.26 0.68 6.34
C CYS A 146 -9.05 0.19 7.79
N LEU A 147 -8.69 -1.08 8.00
CA LEU A 147 -8.62 -1.70 9.33
C LEU A 147 -7.77 -0.91 10.32
N ASN A 148 -6.56 -0.51 9.92
CA ASN A 148 -5.66 0.28 10.75
C ASN A 148 -4.70 1.11 9.87
N ARG A 149 -3.75 1.81 10.49
CA ARG A 149 -2.79 2.65 9.78
C ARG A 149 -1.89 1.84 8.84
N GLN A 150 -1.45 0.66 9.27
CA GLN A 150 -0.56 -0.23 8.52
C GLN A 150 -1.24 -0.76 7.25
N THR A 151 -2.49 -1.23 7.32
CA THR A 151 -3.20 -1.75 6.14
C THR A 151 -3.43 -0.65 5.09
N ARG A 152 -3.79 0.56 5.53
CA ARG A 152 -3.90 1.72 4.64
C ARG A 152 -2.55 2.07 3.98
N ALA A 153 -1.45 2.02 4.73
CA ALA A 153 -0.12 2.31 4.19
C ALA A 153 0.30 1.29 3.12
N VAL A 154 0.02 -0.01 3.35
CA VAL A 154 0.23 -1.06 2.35
C VAL A 154 -0.55 -0.77 1.06
N CYS A 155 -1.83 -0.39 1.18
CA CYS A 155 -2.66 -0.06 0.01
C CYS A 155 -2.18 1.19 -0.73
N VAL A 156 -1.78 2.25 -0.01
CA VAL A 156 -1.23 3.49 -0.58
C VAL A 156 0.06 3.20 -1.34
N ASN A 157 1.00 2.47 -0.73
CA ASN A 157 2.28 2.13 -1.34
C ASN A 157 2.13 1.23 -2.57
N ALA A 158 1.06 0.44 -2.61
CA ALA A 158 0.68 -0.37 -3.76
C ALA A 158 -0.09 0.40 -4.84
N ALA A 159 -0.17 1.74 -4.75
CA ALA A 159 -0.90 2.61 -5.67
C ALA A 159 -2.39 2.24 -5.84
N MET A 160 -3.03 1.72 -4.79
CA MET A 160 -4.45 1.32 -4.84
C MET A 160 -5.38 2.49 -5.20
N ALA A 161 -5.02 3.73 -4.85
CA ALA A 161 -5.79 4.92 -5.21
C ALA A 161 -5.97 5.08 -6.73
N VAL A 162 -4.91 4.83 -7.51
CA VAL A 162 -4.96 4.87 -8.98
C VAL A 162 -5.99 3.85 -9.50
N ARG A 163 -5.96 2.66 -8.91
CA ARG A 163 -6.81 1.54 -9.29
C ARG A 163 -8.28 1.76 -8.92
N LEU A 164 -8.54 2.36 -7.76
CA LEU A 164 -9.88 2.81 -7.35
C LEU A 164 -10.45 3.85 -8.31
N LEU A 165 -9.64 4.84 -8.69
CA LEU A 165 -10.05 5.88 -9.62
C LEU A 165 -10.40 5.31 -10.99
N ALA A 166 -9.58 4.41 -11.54
CA ALA A 166 -9.88 3.72 -12.79
C ALA A 166 -11.19 2.92 -12.73
N THR A 167 -11.44 2.17 -11.64
CA THR A 167 -12.72 1.47 -11.46
C THR A 167 -13.90 2.44 -11.37
N LEU A 168 -13.73 3.56 -10.66
CA LEU A 168 -14.78 4.58 -10.49
C LEU A 168 -15.10 5.32 -11.79
N GLU A 169 -14.17 5.44 -12.73
CA GLU A 169 -14.47 5.98 -14.07
C GLU A 169 -15.54 5.15 -14.78
N CYS A 170 -15.55 3.83 -14.55
CA CYS A 170 -16.58 2.88 -15.01
C CYS A 170 -17.86 2.88 -14.15
N HIS A 171 -18.17 3.97 -13.44
CA HIS A 171 -19.31 4.08 -12.50
C HIS A 171 -20.66 3.60 -13.02
N ARG A 172 -20.92 3.66 -14.34
CA ARG A 172 -22.16 3.15 -14.94
C ARG A 172 -22.35 1.64 -14.79
N ARG A 173 -21.26 0.89 -14.60
CA ARG A 173 -21.26 -0.56 -14.36
C ARG A 173 -21.25 -0.91 -12.87
N LEU A 174 -21.13 0.07 -11.99
CA LEU A 174 -21.10 -0.14 -10.56
C LEU A 174 -22.48 0.09 -9.95
N HIS A 175 -22.86 -0.80 -9.04
CA HIS A 175 -23.97 -0.53 -8.14
C HIS A 175 -23.66 0.73 -7.31
N ARG A 176 -24.67 1.56 -7.07
CA ARG A 176 -24.49 2.86 -6.37
C ARG A 176 -23.75 2.72 -5.05
N ALA A 177 -24.17 1.79 -4.19
CA ALA A 177 -23.53 1.57 -2.89
C ALA A 177 -22.11 0.97 -3.00
N CYS A 178 -21.79 0.26 -4.10
CA CYS A 178 -20.43 -0.20 -4.37
C CYS A 178 -19.52 1.01 -4.65
N ALA A 179 -19.93 1.89 -5.58
CA ALA A 179 -19.19 3.11 -5.89
C ALA A 179 -19.04 4.03 -4.67
N GLU A 180 -20.09 4.18 -3.84
CA GLU A 180 -20.00 4.92 -2.58
C GLU A 180 -19.01 4.30 -1.59
N SER A 181 -18.94 2.97 -1.50
CA SER A 181 -17.94 2.26 -0.69
C SER A 181 -16.51 2.51 -1.20
N LEU A 182 -16.29 2.47 -2.51
CA LEU A 182 -14.99 2.75 -3.13
C LEU A 182 -14.56 4.21 -2.94
N LEU A 183 -15.49 5.17 -3.00
CA LEU A 183 -15.22 6.57 -2.69
C LEU A 183 -14.86 6.76 -1.21
N ALA A 184 -15.55 6.08 -0.29
CA ALA A 184 -15.22 6.11 1.12
C ALA A 184 -13.82 5.51 1.38
N LEU A 185 -13.48 4.40 0.72
CA LEU A 185 -12.16 3.80 0.76
C LEU A 185 -11.09 4.77 0.21
N LEU A 186 -11.33 5.39 -0.96
CA LEU A 186 -10.44 6.39 -1.54
C LEU A 186 -10.21 7.56 -0.57
N GLY A 187 -11.28 8.05 0.09
CA GLY A 187 -11.19 9.07 1.13
C GLY A 187 -10.29 8.67 2.29
N SER A 188 -10.41 7.42 2.76
CA SER A 188 -9.58 6.88 3.84
C SER A 188 -8.12 6.65 3.44
N LEU A 189 -7.83 6.31 2.18
CA LEU A 189 -6.45 6.18 1.70
C LEU A 189 -5.83 7.57 1.47
N GLY A 190 -6.61 8.49 0.89
CA GLY A 190 -6.15 9.84 0.61
C GLY A 190 -5.93 10.69 1.85
N SER A 191 -6.52 10.34 3.00
CA SER A 191 -6.17 10.97 4.29
C SER A 191 -4.77 10.60 4.77
N GLN A 192 -4.18 9.51 4.26
CA GLN A 192 -2.78 9.16 4.52
C GLN A 192 -1.84 9.75 3.49
N SER A 193 -2.12 9.50 2.21
CA SER A 193 -1.35 10.06 1.10
C SER A 193 -2.14 9.97 -0.20
N LEU A 194 -2.13 11.05 -0.98
CA LEU A 194 -2.66 11.10 -2.32
C LEU A 194 -1.77 12.01 -3.16
N GLY A 195 -1.29 11.50 -4.30
CA GLY A 195 -0.50 12.30 -5.21
C GLY A 195 -1.34 13.34 -5.97
N ALA A 196 -0.66 14.30 -6.58
CA ALA A 196 -1.31 15.39 -7.33
C ALA A 196 -2.08 14.86 -8.55
N ALA A 197 -1.58 13.82 -9.21
CA ALA A 197 -2.22 13.23 -10.38
C ALA A 197 -3.53 12.51 -10.00
N GLU A 198 -3.52 11.76 -8.90
CA GLU A 198 -4.68 11.07 -8.35
C GLU A 198 -5.73 12.06 -7.87
N LEU A 199 -5.33 13.15 -7.20
CA LEU A 199 -6.25 14.21 -6.81
C LEU A 199 -6.89 14.88 -8.03
N GLN A 200 -6.10 15.18 -9.07
CA GLN A 200 -6.65 15.73 -10.32
C GLN A 200 -7.63 14.75 -10.98
N ALA A 201 -7.30 13.47 -11.06
CA ALA A 201 -8.17 12.43 -11.60
C ALA A 201 -9.47 12.33 -10.78
N PHE A 202 -9.38 12.40 -9.45
CA PHE A 202 -10.55 12.40 -8.58
C PHE A 202 -11.45 13.61 -8.82
N LEU A 203 -10.88 14.82 -8.92
CA LEU A 203 -11.66 16.03 -9.22
C LEU A 203 -12.28 15.98 -10.61
N ARG A 204 -11.59 15.39 -11.60
CA ARG A 204 -12.14 15.16 -12.94
C ARG A 204 -13.31 14.18 -12.91
N LEU A 205 -13.22 13.11 -12.12
CA LEU A 205 -14.31 12.14 -11.94
C LEU A 205 -15.59 12.81 -11.41
N LEU A 206 -15.46 13.76 -10.48
CA LEU A 206 -16.61 14.47 -9.90
C LEU A 206 -17.18 15.57 -10.81
N ARG A 207 -16.57 15.81 -11.98
CA ARG A 207 -17.02 16.85 -12.90
C ARG A 207 -18.41 16.47 -13.46
N PRO A 208 -19.37 17.41 -13.49
CA PRO A 208 -20.69 17.15 -14.04
C PRO A 208 -20.60 16.75 -15.53
N PRO A 209 -21.34 15.72 -15.97
CA PRO A 209 -21.39 15.33 -17.37
C PRO A 209 -22.26 16.32 -18.15
N GLY A 210 -21.66 17.45 -18.57
CA GLY A 210 -22.30 18.44 -19.44
C GLY A 210 -23.19 19.47 -18.73
N ALA A 211 -23.93 20.24 -19.52
CA ALA A 211 -24.66 21.44 -19.09
C ALA A 211 -25.91 21.11 -18.23
N GLY A 212 -25.71 20.99 -16.92
CA GLY A 212 -26.76 21.23 -15.92
C GLY A 212 -26.96 20.16 -14.83
N GLY A 213 -26.39 18.97 -14.96
CA GLY A 213 -26.59 17.88 -14.00
C GLY A 213 -25.42 17.68 -13.04
N ALA A 214 -25.67 17.61 -11.73
CA ALA A 214 -24.64 17.22 -10.76
C ALA A 214 -24.23 15.74 -10.98
N HIS A 215 -22.93 15.44 -10.82
CA HIS A 215 -22.45 14.06 -10.87
C HIS A 215 -23.16 13.22 -9.79
N PRO A 216 -23.64 11.99 -10.07
CA PRO A 216 -24.43 11.19 -9.12
C PRO A 216 -23.68 10.91 -7.81
N TYR A 217 -22.35 10.95 -7.86
CA TYR A 217 -21.48 10.74 -6.71
C TYR A 217 -20.84 12.02 -6.16
N ALA A 218 -21.35 13.21 -6.52
CA ALA A 218 -20.82 14.48 -6.01
C ALA A 218 -20.87 14.55 -4.48
N GLY A 219 -22.00 14.17 -3.85
CA GLY A 219 -22.13 14.14 -2.39
C GLY A 219 -21.15 13.16 -1.72
N PRO A 220 -21.16 11.86 -2.09
CA PRO A 220 -20.18 10.89 -1.61
C PRO A 220 -18.71 11.30 -1.86
N GLY A 221 -18.41 11.85 -3.04
CA GLY A 221 -17.08 12.36 -3.39
C GLY A 221 -16.64 13.53 -2.52
N LEU A 222 -17.53 14.49 -2.25
CA LEU A 222 -17.26 15.57 -1.30
C LEU A 222 -17.02 15.05 0.11
N ARG A 223 -17.76 14.02 0.56
CA ARG A 223 -17.48 13.37 1.85
C ARG A 223 -16.11 12.70 1.89
N ALA A 224 -15.70 12.06 0.79
CA ALA A 224 -14.37 11.50 0.67
C ALA A 224 -13.28 12.57 0.72
N LEU A 225 -13.44 13.70 -0.01
CA LEU A 225 -12.55 14.86 0.10
C LEU A 225 -12.50 15.41 1.53
N LEU A 226 -13.66 15.56 2.18
CA LEU A 226 -13.72 15.98 3.56
C LEU A 226 -13.00 14.99 4.49
N ALA A 227 -13.06 13.68 4.24
CA ALA A 227 -12.30 12.69 5.01
C ALA A 227 -10.78 12.81 4.78
N MET A 228 -10.34 13.13 3.56
CA MET A 228 -8.92 13.38 3.25
C MET A 228 -8.40 14.64 3.94
N VAL A 229 -9.22 15.69 4.02
CA VAL A 229 -8.85 16.99 4.59
C VAL A 229 -9.04 17.04 6.11
N ARG A 230 -10.03 16.31 6.65
CA ARG A 230 -10.28 16.22 8.09
C ARG A 230 -9.12 15.46 8.73
N ARG A 231 -8.28 16.20 9.45
CA ARG A 231 -7.19 15.67 10.23
C ARG A 231 -7.64 15.45 11.68
N PRO A 232 -7.80 14.21 12.14
CA PRO A 232 -8.01 13.95 13.56
C PRO A 232 -6.67 14.16 14.30
N GLY A 233 -6.40 15.37 14.80
CA GLY A 233 -5.30 15.63 15.72
C GLY A 233 -3.90 15.81 15.10
N LEU A 234 -2.86 15.46 15.86
CA LEU A 234 -1.42 15.67 15.57
C LEU A 234 -0.88 14.84 14.39
N GLU A 235 -1.74 14.20 13.58
CA GLU A 235 -1.41 13.41 12.38
C GLU A 235 -0.95 14.31 11.19
N CYS A 236 -0.06 15.26 11.47
CA CYS A 236 0.47 16.23 10.51
C CYS A 236 1.85 15.82 9.97
N ALA A 237 2.20 14.54 10.05
CA ALA A 237 3.42 14.04 9.43
C ALA A 237 3.32 14.23 7.91
N MET A 238 4.09 15.18 7.39
CA MET A 238 4.21 15.44 5.96
C MET A 238 4.82 14.26 5.22
N GLN A 239 5.57 13.42 5.94
CA GLN A 239 6.20 12.20 5.43
C GLN A 239 6.18 11.12 6.49
N TYR A 240 6.02 9.89 6.01
CA TYR A 240 6.12 8.67 6.78
C TYR A 240 7.33 7.90 6.30
N PHE A 241 8.18 7.47 7.23
CA PHE A 241 9.34 6.63 6.93
C PHE A 241 9.04 5.21 7.35
N ASP A 242 9.22 4.27 6.42
CA ASP A 242 9.22 2.86 6.77
C ASP A 242 10.62 2.49 7.30
N LEU A 243 10.71 2.23 8.60
CA LEU A 243 11.93 1.77 9.26
C LEU A 243 12.03 0.24 9.30
N SER A 244 11.24 -0.50 8.49
CA SER A 244 11.26 -1.96 8.43
C SER A 244 12.65 -2.52 8.08
N HIS A 245 13.32 -1.93 7.10
CA HIS A 245 14.67 -2.32 6.67
C HIS A 245 15.75 -1.89 7.67
N GLY A 246 16.77 -2.74 7.89
CA GLY A 246 17.84 -2.46 8.86
C GLY A 246 18.75 -1.27 8.53
N MET A 247 18.73 -0.79 7.29
CA MET A 247 19.42 0.42 6.84
C MET A 247 18.45 1.60 6.62
N ALA A 248 17.16 1.41 6.89
CA ALA A 248 16.19 2.49 6.81
C ALA A 248 16.38 3.44 7.99
N GLY A 249 16.41 4.73 7.69
CA GLY A 249 16.66 5.79 8.65
C GLY A 249 16.97 7.08 7.92
N ILE A 250 17.05 8.18 8.66
CA ILE A 250 17.42 9.48 8.10
C ILE A 250 18.95 9.52 8.00
N VAL A 251 19.46 9.37 6.77
CA VAL A 251 20.89 9.55 6.48
C VAL A 251 21.11 10.99 6.05
N VAL A 252 21.91 11.73 6.82
CA VAL A 252 22.38 13.06 6.44
C VAL A 252 23.76 12.92 5.82
N PRO A 253 24.06 13.62 4.70
CA PRO A 253 25.38 13.63 4.10
C PRO A 253 26.46 13.93 5.15
N THR A 254 27.66 13.39 4.95
CA THR A 254 28.76 13.52 5.89
C THR A 254 29.02 14.98 6.24
N VAL A 255 28.76 15.35 7.50
CA VAL A 255 28.95 16.71 7.99
C VAL A 255 30.45 16.95 8.14
N THR A 256 31.05 17.62 7.17
CA THR A 256 32.49 17.95 7.16
C THR A 256 32.84 19.01 8.21
N ARG A 257 31.89 19.91 8.51
CA ARG A 257 32.01 20.92 9.57
C ARG A 257 30.63 21.26 10.13
N TRP A 258 30.47 21.14 11.44
CA TRP A 258 29.25 21.55 12.11
C TRP A 258 29.14 23.09 12.08
N PRO A 259 27.97 23.66 11.73
CA PRO A 259 27.78 25.11 11.63
C PRO A 259 27.71 25.82 13.00
N GLY A 260 27.77 25.08 14.11
CA GLY A 260 27.75 25.61 15.47
C GLY A 260 28.20 24.58 16.50
N ALA A 261 28.17 24.98 17.78
CA ALA A 261 28.59 24.14 18.90
C ALA A 261 27.61 23.02 19.27
N ALA A 262 26.44 22.97 18.62
CA ALA A 262 25.46 21.92 18.81
C ALA A 262 24.52 21.80 17.60
N PHE A 263 23.81 20.69 17.52
CA PHE A 263 22.60 20.58 16.73
C PHE A 263 21.45 20.05 17.59
N SER A 264 20.24 20.45 17.23
CA SER A 264 18.98 19.93 17.72
C SER A 264 18.16 19.46 16.54
N PHE A 265 17.40 18.38 16.71
CA PHE A 265 16.36 18.01 15.75
C PHE A 265 15.13 17.58 16.53
N LEU A 266 13.97 18.06 16.07
CA LEU A 266 12.68 17.72 16.64
C LEU A 266 11.96 16.77 15.70
N ALA A 267 11.54 15.63 16.23
CA ALA A 267 10.77 14.64 15.48
C ALA A 267 9.56 14.15 16.27
N TRP A 268 8.50 13.83 15.54
CA TRP A 268 7.36 13.06 16.03
C TRP A 268 7.49 11.65 15.49
N LEU A 269 7.36 10.66 16.36
CA LEU A 269 7.44 9.25 15.99
C LEU A 269 6.14 8.56 16.42
N SER A 270 5.65 7.66 15.57
CA SER A 270 4.62 6.70 15.89
C SER A 270 5.11 5.34 15.39
N LEU A 271 5.28 4.39 16.30
CA LEU A 271 5.64 3.02 15.95
C LEU A 271 4.41 2.15 16.11
N ASP A 272 4.13 1.37 15.07
CA ASP A 272 3.10 0.35 15.11
C ASP A 272 3.75 -0.99 15.50
N GLN A 273 3.16 -1.70 16.46
CA GLN A 273 3.61 -3.03 16.83
C GLN A 273 3.18 -4.04 15.76
N ASP A 274 4.14 -4.77 15.20
CA ASP A 274 3.85 -5.81 14.21
C ASP A 274 3.14 -6.99 14.91
N ARG A 275 1.83 -7.15 14.66
CA ARG A 275 0.98 -8.09 15.42
C ARG A 275 1.15 -9.55 15.03
N LEU A 276 1.81 -9.87 13.91
CA LEU A 276 1.72 -11.20 13.28
C LEU A 276 3.05 -11.85 12.89
N GLY A 277 4.20 -11.24 13.17
CA GLY A 277 5.50 -11.88 12.98
C GLY A 277 5.80 -12.86 14.13
N PRO A 278 6.26 -14.11 13.89
CA PRO A 278 6.90 -14.87 14.96
C PRO A 278 8.05 -14.04 15.54
N PRO A 279 8.34 -14.09 16.85
CA PRO A 279 9.53 -13.47 17.42
C PRO A 279 10.77 -14.18 16.86
N GLY A 280 11.22 -13.76 15.68
CA GLY A 280 12.13 -14.55 14.87
C GLY A 280 12.86 -13.75 13.80
N LYS A 281 14.16 -13.50 14.09
CA LYS A 281 15.20 -13.02 13.17
C LYS A 281 14.93 -11.68 12.45
N GLY A 282 14.43 -10.72 13.21
CA GLY A 282 14.31 -9.33 12.79
C GLY A 282 14.50 -8.35 13.94
N ASP A 283 15.29 -8.73 14.96
CA ASP A 283 15.66 -7.91 16.13
C ASP A 283 16.62 -6.76 15.75
N LYS A 284 16.30 -6.11 14.63
CA LYS A 284 17.10 -5.05 14.04
C LYS A 284 16.63 -3.75 14.66
N ARG A 285 17.53 -3.11 15.39
CA ARG A 285 17.39 -1.72 15.86
C ARG A 285 16.81 -0.84 14.74
N LYS A 286 15.81 -0.03 15.06
CA LYS A 286 15.16 0.88 14.11
C LYS A 286 15.91 2.21 14.13
N GLN A 287 16.79 2.42 13.16
CA GLN A 287 17.66 3.59 13.11
C GLN A 287 16.83 4.85 12.85
N LEU A 288 16.87 5.82 13.77
CA LEU A 288 16.24 7.13 13.57
C LEU A 288 17.17 8.04 12.77
N TYR A 289 18.41 8.16 13.25
CA TYR A 289 19.46 8.94 12.60
C TYR A 289 20.84 8.37 12.92
N SER A 290 21.79 8.60 12.03
CA SER A 290 23.18 8.18 12.20
C SER A 290 24.07 9.28 11.64
N PHE A 291 24.80 9.98 12.52
CA PHE A 291 25.65 11.11 12.18
C PHE A 291 27.10 10.79 12.51
N PHE A 292 27.85 10.37 11.49
CA PHE A 292 29.26 10.00 11.63
C PHE A 292 30.16 10.89 10.79
N THR A 293 31.27 11.31 11.39
CA THR A 293 32.39 11.92 10.67
C THR A 293 33.16 10.83 9.91
N PRO A 294 33.96 11.18 8.88
CA PRO A 294 34.84 10.21 8.20
C PRO A 294 35.81 9.50 9.15
N GLY A 295 36.11 10.13 10.29
CA GLY A 295 36.95 9.58 11.35
C GLY A 295 36.27 8.56 12.26
N GLY A 296 35.01 8.17 12.02
CA GLY A 296 34.29 7.18 12.84
C GLY A 296 33.78 7.70 14.18
N THR A 297 33.92 9.00 14.45
CA THR A 297 33.32 9.66 15.61
C THR A 297 31.96 10.23 15.24
N GLY A 298 30.95 10.01 16.07
CA GLY A 298 29.58 10.38 15.74
C GLY A 298 28.56 10.06 16.83
N PHE A 299 27.31 10.28 16.47
CA PHE A 299 26.15 9.99 17.31
C PHE A 299 25.14 9.21 16.49
N GLU A 300 24.41 8.33 17.14
CA GLU A 300 23.29 7.66 16.52
C GLU A 300 22.17 7.46 17.53
N ALA A 301 20.92 7.45 17.05
CA ALA A 301 19.81 7.00 17.88
C ALA A 301 18.95 6.00 17.13
N PHE A 302 18.44 5.04 17.88
CA PHE A 302 17.62 3.97 17.36
C PHE A 302 16.60 3.54 18.41
N ILE A 303 15.52 2.92 17.95
CA ILE A 303 14.58 2.23 18.81
C ILE A 303 15.04 0.78 18.95
N SER A 304 15.19 0.32 20.19
CA SER A 304 15.52 -1.07 20.50
C SER A 304 14.34 -1.99 20.18
N SER A 305 14.57 -3.31 20.17
CA SER A 305 13.51 -4.30 20.00
C SER A 305 12.46 -4.27 21.13
N ALA A 306 12.83 -3.76 22.30
CA ALA A 306 11.91 -3.51 23.41
C ALA A 306 11.09 -2.22 23.26
N GLY A 307 11.25 -1.47 22.15
CA GLY A 307 10.53 -0.21 21.93
C GLY A 307 11.09 0.98 22.70
N LEU A 308 12.32 0.88 23.22
CA LEU A 308 13.00 1.94 23.97
C LEU A 308 13.87 2.79 23.05
N LEU A 309 13.86 4.10 23.26
CA LEU A 309 14.77 5.01 22.57
C LEU A 309 16.18 4.88 23.18
N VAL A 310 17.14 4.55 22.33
CA VAL A 310 18.57 4.44 22.67
C VAL A 310 19.34 5.48 21.89
N VAL A 311 20.20 6.23 22.58
CA VAL A 311 21.16 7.15 21.97
C VAL A 311 22.56 6.61 22.22
N ALA A 312 23.38 6.58 21.18
CA ALA A 312 24.76 6.13 21.23
C ALA A 312 25.71 7.25 20.82
N VAL A 313 26.83 7.33 21.54
CA VAL A 313 27.99 8.13 21.18
C VAL A 313 29.06 7.15 20.72
N CYS A 314 29.54 7.32 19.50
CA CYS A 314 30.62 6.54 18.95
C CYS A 314 31.86 7.42 18.80
N THR A 315 32.99 6.92 19.27
CA THR A 315 34.31 7.47 19.01
C THR A 315 35.15 6.40 18.32
N LYS A 316 36.35 6.73 17.84
CA LYS A 316 37.29 5.72 17.32
C LYS A 316 37.59 4.57 18.28
N LYS A 317 37.44 4.78 19.59
CA LYS A 317 37.85 3.83 20.64
C LYS A 317 36.68 3.19 21.38
N GLU A 318 35.55 3.88 21.45
CA GLU A 318 34.46 3.52 22.35
C GLU A 318 33.11 3.74 21.68
N TYR A 319 32.18 2.84 21.99
CA TYR A 319 30.78 2.92 21.62
C TYR A 319 29.94 2.87 22.90
N VAL A 320 29.38 4.01 23.29
CA VAL A 320 28.67 4.19 24.56
C VAL A 320 27.19 4.45 24.28
N THR A 321 26.30 3.70 24.91
CA THR A 321 24.84 3.81 24.72
C THR A 321 24.14 4.24 26.01
N VAL A 322 23.12 5.09 25.88
CA VAL A 322 22.21 5.46 26.96
C VAL A 322 20.78 5.13 26.53
N MET A 323 20.07 4.36 27.34
CA MET A 323 18.63 4.13 27.19
C MET A 323 17.88 5.25 27.89
N LEU A 324 16.88 5.83 27.23
CA LEU A 324 16.06 6.88 27.80
C LEU A 324 14.84 6.24 28.46
N PRO A 325 14.66 6.38 29.78
CA PRO A 325 13.70 5.57 30.54
C PRO A 325 12.23 5.96 30.36
N ASP A 326 11.92 7.07 29.70
CA ASP A 326 10.60 7.70 29.85
C ASP A 326 9.56 7.35 28.79
N TYR A 327 9.88 6.57 27.74
CA TYR A 327 8.93 6.31 26.64
C TYR A 327 9.05 4.91 26.02
N CYS A 328 7.93 4.18 26.04
CA CYS A 328 7.72 2.97 25.22
C CYS A 328 6.87 3.36 24.00
N PHE A 329 7.44 3.28 22.80
CA PHE A 329 6.80 3.81 21.58
C PHE A 329 5.81 2.82 20.92
N CYS A 330 5.42 1.74 21.60
CA CYS A 330 4.69 0.59 21.00
C CYS A 330 3.15 0.72 20.99
N ASP A 331 2.60 1.91 21.18
CA ASP A 331 1.17 2.15 21.38
C ASP A 331 0.46 2.75 20.15
N SER A 332 1.16 2.86 19.01
CA SER A 332 0.68 3.56 17.81
C SER A 332 0.37 5.05 18.03
N LEU A 333 0.70 5.62 19.20
CA LEU A 333 0.48 7.03 19.47
C LEU A 333 1.65 7.88 18.95
N TRP A 334 1.35 9.14 18.65
CA TRP A 334 2.37 10.11 18.31
C TRP A 334 3.09 10.58 19.56
N VAL A 335 4.36 10.23 19.67
CA VAL A 335 5.23 10.68 20.74
C VAL A 335 6.21 11.72 20.19
N ARG A 336 6.30 12.85 20.89
CA ARG A 336 7.30 13.87 20.63
C ARG A 336 8.64 13.41 21.21
N ILE A 337 9.65 13.25 20.36
CA ILE A 337 11.00 12.99 20.86
C ILE A 337 11.53 14.32 21.46
N PRO A 338 11.95 14.33 22.73
CA PRO A 338 12.51 15.54 23.35
C PRO A 338 13.76 16.00 22.61
N ASP A 339 14.02 17.29 22.66
CA ASP A 339 15.08 17.92 21.90
C ASP A 339 16.47 17.44 22.39
N PHE A 340 17.18 16.68 21.56
CA PHE A 340 18.54 16.24 21.86
C PHE A 340 19.54 17.29 21.40
N GLY A 341 19.88 18.21 22.31
CA GLY A 341 20.99 19.12 22.11
C GLY A 341 22.33 18.41 22.26
N LEU A 342 22.90 17.94 21.16
CA LEU A 342 24.25 17.35 21.15
C LEU A 342 25.28 18.46 21.02
N ARG A 343 25.94 18.83 22.12
CA ARG A 343 27.04 19.81 22.10
C ARG A 343 28.33 19.15 21.62
N THR A 344 28.88 19.65 20.52
CA THR A 344 30.26 19.39 20.13
C THR A 344 31.16 20.21 21.06
N ARG A 345 31.99 19.55 21.88
CA ARG A 345 33.03 20.25 22.65
C ARG A 345 34.10 20.80 21.71
#